data_AF-W6JWW1-F1
#
_entry.id   AF-W6JWW1-F1
#
_cell.length_a   1.000
_cell.length_b   1.000
_cell.length_c   1.000
_cell.angle_alpha   90.00
_cell.angle_beta   90.00
_cell.angle_gamma   90.00
#
_symmetry.space_group_name_H-M   'P 1'
#
loop_
_entity.id
_entity.type
_entity.pdbx_description
1 polymer ?
#
loop_
_entity_poly.entity_id
_entity_poly.type
_entity_poly.pdbx_seq_one_letter_code
_entity_poly.pdbx_strand_id
1 'polypeptide(L)'
;MSDSEVKHGLEGVVAFESSIAEPDKEGGALRYRGVDLKELVGRVSFGQVWGLLVDNEMDPGLPPAEPFPLPVHTGDIRVDAQSALAQLAPVWGFKPLLDISPEEARENLARASVMTLSFIAQSAHGQATPMVPQSRVDEGKTIVERFMIRWRGEPDPAHVEAIDAYFISAAEHGMNASTFTARVIASTLPLRSHRRPVRPAARRGPLARPAHDRGRGADGRCRQVRRRHPRAGRAADGLRAPGLPGLRPAGRGAPRHLQAPRRPAV
;
A
#
# COMPACT_ATOMS: atom_id res chain seq x y z
N MET A 1 30.51 25.35 20.94
CA MET A 1 29.43 25.01 19.99
C MET A 1 29.47 23.51 19.84
N SER A 2 28.44 22.79 20.29
CA SER A 2 28.42 21.33 20.17
C SER A 2 28.33 20.96 18.68
N ASP A 3 29.30 20.20 18.21
CA ASP A 3 29.37 19.68 16.85
C ASP A 3 28.16 18.76 16.62
N SER A 4 27.09 19.31 16.02
CA SER A 4 25.94 18.49 15.63
C SER A 4 26.32 17.74 14.37
N GLU A 5 26.72 16.48 14.52
CA GLU A 5 27.03 15.59 13.41
C GLU A 5 25.85 15.54 12.41
N VAL A 6 26.08 15.98 11.18
CA VAL A 6 25.06 16.00 10.12
C VAL A 6 24.74 14.57 9.70
N LYS A 7 23.52 14.11 9.97
CA LYS A 7 23.04 12.77 9.61
C LYS A 7 22.48 12.75 8.19
N HIS A 8 23.29 12.32 7.22
CA HIS A 8 22.84 12.14 5.84
C HIS A 8 21.77 11.03 5.74
N GLY A 9 20.64 11.32 5.10
CA GLY A 9 19.56 10.35 4.88
C GLY A 9 18.75 9.96 6.11
N LEU A 10 18.96 10.61 7.27
CA LEU A 10 18.24 10.37 8.53
C LEU A 10 18.30 8.92 9.04
N GLU A 11 19.34 8.16 8.69
CA GLU A 11 19.49 6.79 9.14
C GLU A 11 19.58 6.72 10.69
N GLY A 12 18.72 5.90 11.29
CA GLY A 12 18.64 5.73 12.74
C GLY A 12 18.02 6.90 13.51
N VAL A 13 17.53 7.95 12.83
CA VAL A 13 16.87 9.10 13.46
C VAL A 13 15.39 8.82 13.65
N VAL A 14 14.91 8.84 14.90
CA VAL A 14 13.49 8.75 15.21
C VAL A 14 12.85 10.11 14.98
N ALA A 15 12.09 10.25 13.89
CA ALA A 15 11.42 11.49 13.53
C ALA A 15 10.03 11.63 14.17
N PHE A 16 9.30 10.52 14.37
CA PHE A 16 7.92 10.53 14.87
C PHE A 16 7.60 9.26 15.66
N GLU A 17 6.69 9.40 16.61
CA GLU A 17 5.93 8.28 17.19
C GLU A 17 4.71 7.97 16.30
N SER A 18 4.31 6.69 16.21
CA SER A 18 3.16 6.25 15.41
C SER A 18 2.47 5.07 16.06
N SER A 19 1.14 5.05 16.00
CA SER A 19 0.27 3.94 16.41
C SER A 19 -0.43 3.27 15.23
N ILE A 20 0.01 3.55 13.99
CA ILE A 20 -0.68 3.12 12.76
C ILE A 20 -0.28 1.69 12.37
N ALA A 21 1.03 1.41 12.33
CA ALA A 21 1.56 0.11 12.02
C ALA A 21 2.86 -0.14 12.79
N GLU A 22 3.04 -1.39 13.19
CA GLU A 22 4.24 -1.87 13.88
C GLU A 22 4.90 -2.93 13.00
N PRO A 23 6.01 -2.59 12.31
CA PRO A 23 6.85 -3.59 11.68
C PRO A 23 7.62 -4.33 12.77
N ASP A 24 7.25 -5.57 13.06
CA ASP A 24 8.01 -6.42 13.97
C ASP A 24 9.34 -6.82 13.30
N LYS A 25 10.41 -6.11 13.67
CA LYS A 25 11.75 -6.31 13.11
C LYS A 25 12.37 -7.66 13.51
N GLU A 26 11.88 -8.30 14.57
CA GLU A 26 12.44 -9.55 15.12
C GLU A 26 11.56 -10.76 14.81
N GLY A 27 10.24 -10.60 14.82
CA GLY A 27 9.27 -11.68 14.59
C GLY A 27 8.77 -11.82 13.14
N GLY A 28 9.16 -10.93 12.23
CA GLY A 28 8.79 -11.01 10.81
C GLY A 28 7.28 -10.87 10.53
N ALA A 29 6.53 -10.32 11.49
CA ALA A 29 5.10 -10.06 11.39
C ALA A 29 4.86 -8.56 11.14
N LEU A 30 4.00 -8.24 10.18
CA LEU A 30 3.52 -6.88 9.96
C LEU A 30 2.14 -6.74 10.60
N ARG A 31 1.97 -5.73 11.46
CA ARG A 31 0.69 -5.47 12.13
C ARG A 31 0.15 -4.09 11.78
N TYR A 32 -1.11 -4.03 11.41
CA TYR A 32 -1.87 -2.80 11.22
C TYR A 32 -2.77 -2.58 12.41
N ARG A 33 -2.55 -1.49 13.16
CA ARG A 33 -3.26 -1.22 14.42
C ARG A 33 -3.28 -2.40 15.40
N GLY A 34 -2.19 -3.18 15.42
CA GLY A 34 -2.06 -4.39 16.25
C GLY A 34 -2.68 -5.68 15.68
N VAL A 35 -3.38 -5.62 14.53
CA VAL A 35 -3.92 -6.80 13.82
C VAL A 35 -2.88 -7.36 12.87
N ASP A 36 -2.63 -8.68 12.92
CA ASP A 36 -1.66 -9.34 12.04
C ASP A 36 -2.15 -9.33 10.59
N LEU A 37 -1.24 -9.03 9.65
CA LEU A 37 -1.54 -9.03 8.22
C LEU A 37 -2.19 -10.34 7.73
N LYS A 38 -1.80 -11.49 8.29
CA LYS A 38 -2.36 -12.81 7.95
C LYS A 38 -3.82 -12.96 8.37
N GLU A 39 -4.28 -12.16 9.32
CA GLU A 39 -5.68 -12.11 9.74
C GLU A 39 -6.51 -11.15 8.87
N LEU A 40 -5.87 -10.30 8.07
CA LEU A 40 -6.53 -9.36 7.18
C LEU A 40 -6.70 -9.93 5.77
N VAL A 41 -5.62 -10.46 5.20
CA VAL A 41 -5.58 -10.94 3.81
C VAL A 41 -6.58 -12.08 3.61
N GLY A 42 -7.47 -11.93 2.62
CA GLY A 42 -8.49 -12.91 2.26
C GLY A 42 -9.69 -12.97 3.22
N ARG A 43 -9.76 -12.10 4.23
CA ARG A 43 -10.88 -12.04 5.19
C ARG A 43 -11.63 -10.71 5.16
N VAL A 44 -10.91 -9.62 4.94
CA VAL A 44 -11.46 -8.27 4.79
C VAL A 44 -10.98 -7.66 3.50
N SER A 45 -11.73 -6.69 2.98
CA SER A 45 -11.34 -5.96 1.76
C SER A 45 -10.32 -4.87 2.04
N PHE A 46 -9.56 -4.47 1.01
CA PHE A 46 -8.68 -3.30 1.10
C PHE A 46 -9.39 -2.02 1.58
N GLY A 47 -10.66 -1.81 1.20
CA GLY A 47 -11.45 -0.66 1.65
C GLY A 47 -11.64 -0.63 3.16
N GLN A 48 -11.80 -1.80 3.80
CA GLN A 48 -11.89 -1.92 5.26
C GLN A 48 -10.52 -1.74 5.91
N VAL A 49 -9.44 -2.27 5.32
CA VAL A 49 -8.07 -2.05 5.81
C VAL A 49 -7.67 -0.58 5.75
N TRP A 50 -8.09 0.16 4.73
CA TRP A 50 -7.92 1.61 4.68
C TRP A 50 -8.60 2.28 5.88
N GLY A 51 -9.84 1.89 6.20
CA GLY A 51 -10.55 2.34 7.40
C GLY A 51 -9.76 2.03 8.67
N LEU A 52 -9.28 0.79 8.83
CA LEU A 52 -8.49 0.39 9.99
C LEU A 52 -7.26 1.29 10.15
N LEU A 53 -6.52 1.54 9.07
CA LEU A 53 -5.31 2.33 9.13
C LEU A 53 -5.60 3.80 9.47
N VAL A 54 -6.62 4.40 8.85
CA VAL A 54 -6.94 5.83 9.03
C VAL A 54 -7.70 6.09 10.34
N ASP A 55 -8.77 5.32 10.58
CA ASP A 55 -9.75 5.57 11.63
C ASP A 55 -9.59 4.63 12.85
N ASN A 56 -8.74 3.61 12.77
CA ASN A 56 -8.66 2.51 13.75
C ASN A 56 -9.97 1.70 13.88
N GLU A 57 -10.80 1.74 12.83
CA GLU A 57 -12.06 1.00 12.71
C GLU A 57 -12.25 0.53 11.25
N MET A 58 -12.81 -0.65 11.03
CA MET A 58 -12.97 -1.21 9.67
C MET A 58 -14.05 -0.50 8.84
N ASP A 59 -15.08 0.00 9.52
CA ASP A 59 -16.26 0.61 8.91
C ASP A 59 -16.31 2.12 9.22
N PRO A 60 -16.77 2.96 8.29
CA PRO A 60 -17.37 2.62 6.99
C PRO A 60 -16.33 2.26 5.90
N GLY A 61 -15.03 2.34 6.21
CA GLY A 61 -13.96 2.08 5.25
C GLY A 61 -13.86 3.15 4.16
N LEU A 62 -13.18 2.81 3.07
CA LEU A 62 -13.01 3.68 1.91
C LEU A 62 -14.28 3.67 1.03
N PRO A 63 -14.89 4.83 0.72
CA PRO A 63 -16.08 4.91 -0.12
C PRO A 63 -15.74 4.70 -1.61
N PRO A 64 -16.72 4.36 -2.46
CA PRO A 64 -16.50 4.24 -3.90
C PRO A 64 -16.16 5.59 -4.55
N ALA A 65 -15.37 5.56 -5.63
CA ALA A 65 -15.03 6.75 -6.39
C ALA A 65 -16.25 7.32 -7.12
N GLU A 66 -16.37 8.64 -7.09
CA GLU A 66 -17.33 9.38 -7.89
C GLU A 66 -16.96 9.33 -9.39
N PRO A 67 -17.94 9.46 -10.30
CA PRO A 67 -17.67 9.51 -11.73
C PRO A 67 -16.88 10.77 -12.06
N PHE A 68 -15.60 10.59 -12.38
CA PHE A 68 -14.72 11.68 -12.79
C PHE A 68 -13.74 11.16 -13.86
N PRO A 69 -13.89 11.59 -15.12
CA PRO A 69 -12.95 11.24 -16.18
C PRO A 69 -11.54 11.76 -15.86
N LEU A 70 -10.53 10.93 -16.08
CA LEU A 70 -9.13 11.33 -15.95
C LEU A 70 -8.84 12.50 -16.91
N PRO A 71 -8.40 13.68 -16.41
CA PRO A 71 -8.20 14.87 -17.24
C PRO A 71 -6.85 14.92 -17.96
N VAL A 72 -5.92 14.01 -17.65
CA VAL A 72 -4.53 14.04 -18.12
C VAL A 72 -4.14 12.68 -18.69
N HIS A 73 -3.49 12.69 -19.86
CA HIS A 73 -3.01 11.49 -20.54
C HIS A 73 -1.61 11.72 -21.12
N THR A 74 -0.59 11.34 -20.35
CA THR A 74 0.83 11.50 -20.69
C THR A 74 1.46 10.24 -21.27
N GLY A 75 0.82 9.09 -21.11
CA GLY A 75 1.37 7.77 -21.43
C GLY A 75 2.15 7.13 -20.28
N ASP A 76 2.38 7.83 -19.16
CA ASP A 76 2.86 7.25 -17.89
C ASP A 76 1.75 7.32 -16.85
N ILE A 77 1.25 6.14 -16.44
CA ILE A 77 0.14 5.98 -15.49
C ILE A 77 0.38 6.73 -14.17
N ARG A 78 1.61 6.76 -13.70
CA ARG A 78 1.98 7.39 -12.42
C ARG A 78 2.03 8.90 -12.57
N VAL A 79 2.45 9.43 -13.72
CA VAL A 79 2.38 10.87 -14.00
C VAL A 79 0.92 11.32 -14.14
N ASP A 80 0.09 10.54 -14.84
CA ASP A 80 -1.35 10.84 -15.00
C ASP A 80 -2.05 10.93 -13.65
N ALA A 81 -1.88 9.93 -12.79
CA ALA A 81 -2.50 9.90 -11.46
C ALA A 81 -2.00 11.05 -10.57
N GLN A 82 -0.68 11.32 -10.56
CA GLN A 82 -0.10 12.41 -9.76
C GLN A 82 -0.61 13.79 -10.20
N SER A 83 -0.66 14.04 -11.51
CA SER A 83 -1.15 15.30 -12.08
C SER A 83 -2.65 15.48 -11.90
N ALA A 84 -3.44 14.41 -12.06
CA ALA A 84 -4.89 14.46 -11.88
C ALA A 84 -5.29 14.66 -10.41
N LEU A 85 -4.60 14.02 -9.47
CA LEU A 85 -4.85 14.17 -8.04
C LEU A 85 -4.68 15.62 -7.57
N ALA A 86 -3.64 16.32 -8.05
CA ALA A 86 -3.43 17.73 -7.71
C ALA A 86 -4.56 18.65 -8.20
N GLN A 87 -5.21 18.30 -9.32
CA GLN A 87 -6.31 19.06 -9.89
C GLN A 87 -7.64 18.88 -9.13
N LEU A 88 -7.76 17.84 -8.30
CA LEU A 88 -8.95 17.66 -7.46
C LEU A 88 -9.12 18.79 -6.45
N ALA A 89 -8.02 19.40 -5.99
CA ALA A 89 -8.07 20.44 -4.96
C ALA A 89 -8.91 21.66 -5.39
N PRO A 90 -8.66 22.32 -6.53
CA PRO A 90 -9.52 23.41 -6.99
C PRO A 90 -10.91 22.95 -7.42
N VAL A 91 -11.05 21.75 -8.02
CA VAL A 91 -12.34 21.24 -8.52
C VAL A 91 -13.32 20.94 -7.39
N TRP A 92 -12.82 20.45 -6.26
CA TRP A 92 -13.63 20.07 -5.09
C TRP A 92 -13.48 21.02 -3.91
N GLY A 93 -12.73 22.11 -4.07
CA GLY A 93 -12.55 23.12 -3.04
C GLY A 93 -11.80 22.61 -1.80
N PHE A 94 -10.83 21.71 -1.97
CA PHE A 94 -9.98 21.28 -0.87
C PHE A 94 -9.20 22.48 -0.35
N LYS A 95 -9.42 22.81 0.91
CA LYS A 95 -8.76 23.90 1.61
C LYS A 95 -7.44 23.43 2.22
N PRO A 96 -6.52 24.36 2.53
CA PRO A 96 -5.36 24.08 3.38
C PRO A 96 -5.75 23.29 4.65
N LEU A 97 -4.93 22.33 5.05
CA LEU A 97 -5.18 21.50 6.24
C LEU A 97 -5.38 22.34 7.53
N LEU A 98 -4.74 23.52 7.63
CA LEU A 98 -4.91 24.45 8.77
C LEU A 98 -6.32 25.06 8.86
N ASP A 99 -7.08 25.08 7.77
CA ASP A 99 -8.37 25.77 7.69
C ASP A 99 -9.57 24.82 7.78
N ILE A 100 -9.32 23.52 8.01
CA ILE A 100 -10.36 22.49 8.04
C ILE A 100 -10.32 21.67 9.33
N SER A 101 -11.44 20.99 9.60
CA SER A 101 -11.55 20.04 10.71
C SER A 101 -10.84 18.71 10.40
N PRO A 102 -10.45 17.92 11.41
CA PRO A 102 -9.97 16.56 11.21
C PRO A 102 -10.97 15.68 10.44
N GLU A 103 -12.27 15.87 10.68
CA GLU A 103 -13.34 15.17 9.97
C GLU A 103 -13.33 15.50 8.46
N GLU A 104 -13.28 16.78 8.09
CA GLU A 104 -13.19 17.23 6.70
C GLU A 104 -11.88 16.77 6.05
N ALA A 105 -10.76 16.78 6.79
CA ALA A 105 -9.48 16.27 6.29
C ALA A 105 -9.55 14.77 5.99
N ARG A 106 -10.20 13.98 6.84
CA ARG A 106 -10.42 12.55 6.64
C ARG A 106 -11.29 12.28 5.42
N GLU A 107 -12.36 13.05 5.23
CA GLU A 107 -13.23 12.94 4.05
C GLU A 107 -12.47 13.29 2.75
N ASN A 108 -11.70 14.38 2.76
CA ASN A 108 -10.86 14.76 1.63
C ASN A 108 -9.81 13.69 1.32
N LEU A 109 -9.20 13.09 2.34
CA LEU A 109 -8.25 11.99 2.19
C LEU A 109 -8.91 10.74 1.59
N ALA A 110 -10.11 10.36 2.04
CA ALA A 110 -10.86 9.23 1.50
C ALA A 110 -11.18 9.44 0.02
N ARG A 111 -11.70 10.63 -0.32
CA ARG A 111 -12.07 10.99 -1.69
C ARG A 111 -10.84 11.00 -2.61
N ALA A 112 -9.74 11.62 -2.18
CA ALA A 112 -8.47 11.63 -2.90
C ALA A 112 -7.89 10.21 -3.10
N SER A 113 -7.97 9.36 -2.08
CA SER A 113 -7.45 7.98 -2.13
C SER A 113 -8.17 7.14 -3.17
N VAL A 114 -9.51 7.12 -3.14
CA VAL A 114 -10.28 6.33 -4.10
C VAL A 114 -10.21 6.89 -5.51
N MET A 115 -10.11 8.22 -5.67
CA MET A 115 -9.89 8.84 -6.97
C MET A 115 -8.55 8.49 -7.57
N THR A 116 -7.50 8.38 -6.76
CA THR A 116 -6.19 7.93 -7.24
C THR A 116 -6.28 6.53 -7.85
N LEU A 117 -7.00 5.61 -7.21
CA LEU A 117 -7.28 4.29 -7.78
C LEU A 117 -8.08 4.39 -9.09
N SER A 118 -9.11 5.23 -9.13
CA SER A 118 -9.91 5.46 -10.33
C SER A 118 -9.06 5.98 -11.49
N PHE A 119 -8.16 6.93 -11.24
CA PHE A 119 -7.26 7.50 -12.24
C PHE A 119 -6.23 6.50 -12.74
N ILE A 120 -5.66 5.68 -11.86
CA ILE A 120 -4.77 4.59 -12.25
C ILE A 120 -5.51 3.59 -13.15
N ALA A 121 -6.72 3.19 -12.78
CA ALA A 121 -7.53 2.28 -13.60
C ALA A 121 -7.85 2.86 -14.98
N GLN A 122 -8.22 4.14 -15.05
CA GLN A 122 -8.53 4.82 -16.31
C GLN A 122 -7.30 4.97 -17.21
N SER A 123 -6.17 5.41 -16.65
CA SER A 123 -4.92 5.53 -17.42
C SER A 123 -4.45 4.16 -17.91
N ALA A 124 -4.51 3.12 -17.07
CA ALA A 124 -4.13 1.76 -17.43
C ALA A 124 -5.10 1.06 -18.40
N HIS A 125 -6.37 1.50 -18.45
CA HIS A 125 -7.34 1.06 -19.45
C HIS A 125 -6.99 1.62 -20.84
N GLY A 126 -6.37 2.80 -20.87
CA GLY A 126 -5.97 3.49 -22.08
C GLY A 126 -7.14 4.19 -22.78
N GLN A 127 -6.80 5.01 -23.79
CA GLN A 127 -7.77 5.82 -24.53
C GLN A 127 -8.30 5.14 -25.81
N ALA A 128 -7.70 4.01 -26.21
CA ALA A 128 -8.08 3.31 -27.45
C ALA A 128 -9.39 2.53 -27.32
N THR A 129 -9.80 2.20 -26.09
CA THR A 129 -11.04 1.51 -25.76
C THR A 129 -12.04 2.48 -25.13
N PRO A 130 -13.35 2.37 -25.43
CA PRO A 130 -14.37 3.15 -24.75
C PRO A 130 -14.32 2.93 -23.23
N MET A 131 -14.52 4.00 -22.46
CA MET A 131 -14.57 3.91 -21.00
C MET A 131 -15.65 2.93 -20.54
N VAL A 132 -15.32 2.13 -19.52
CA VAL A 132 -16.30 1.27 -18.84
C VAL A 132 -17.39 2.14 -18.19
N PRO A 133 -18.68 1.92 -18.49
CA PRO A 133 -19.77 2.70 -17.91
C PRO A 133 -19.78 2.64 -16.38
N GLN A 134 -20.16 3.75 -15.74
CA GLN A 134 -20.22 3.80 -14.28
C GLN A 134 -21.18 2.76 -13.70
N SER A 135 -22.32 2.49 -14.35
CA SER A 135 -23.28 1.46 -13.94
C SER A 135 -22.62 0.08 -13.80
N ARG A 136 -21.73 -0.26 -14.73
CA ARG A 136 -20.96 -1.51 -14.68
C ARG A 136 -19.93 -1.50 -13.55
N VAL A 137 -19.25 -0.36 -13.32
CA VAL A 137 -18.33 -0.23 -12.18
C VAL A 137 -19.08 -0.39 -10.85
N ASP A 138 -20.30 0.14 -10.75
CA ASP A 138 -21.11 0.10 -9.53
C ASP A 138 -21.62 -1.29 -9.15
N GLU A 139 -21.57 -2.26 -10.07
CA GLU A 139 -21.83 -3.68 -9.78
C GLU A 139 -20.75 -4.30 -8.88
N GLY A 140 -19.55 -3.70 -8.84
CA GLY A 140 -18.46 -4.13 -7.96
C GLY A 140 -18.80 -3.95 -6.47
N LYS A 141 -18.58 -5.00 -5.68
CA LYS A 141 -18.92 -5.08 -4.26
C LYS A 141 -17.83 -4.48 -3.35
N THR A 142 -16.58 -4.48 -3.82
CA THR A 142 -15.43 -3.91 -3.08
C THR A 142 -14.74 -2.82 -3.90
N ILE A 143 -13.93 -1.99 -3.25
CA ILE A 143 -13.15 -0.95 -3.94
C ILE A 143 -12.20 -1.56 -4.98
N VAL A 144 -11.56 -2.69 -4.66
CA VAL A 144 -10.65 -3.36 -5.57
C VAL A 144 -11.39 -3.97 -6.76
N GLU A 145 -12.57 -4.56 -6.53
CA GLU A 145 -13.39 -5.06 -7.63
C GLU A 145 -13.84 -3.91 -8.55
N ARG A 146 -14.27 -2.77 -7.99
CA ARG A 146 -14.59 -1.55 -8.74
C ARG A 146 -13.39 -1.03 -9.55
N PHE A 147 -12.21 -1.00 -8.94
CA PHE A 147 -10.95 -0.64 -9.61
C PHE A 147 -10.66 -1.58 -10.80
N MET A 148 -10.77 -2.89 -10.58
CA MET A 148 -10.51 -3.90 -11.61
C MET A 148 -11.53 -3.87 -12.73
N ILE A 149 -12.81 -3.63 -12.44
CA ILE A 149 -13.86 -3.42 -13.44
C ILE A 149 -13.57 -2.16 -14.24
N ARG A 150 -13.22 -1.05 -13.60
CA ARG A 150 -12.87 0.20 -14.32
C ARG A 150 -11.65 0.02 -15.23
N TRP A 151 -10.69 -0.81 -14.84
CA TRP A 151 -9.50 -1.09 -15.63
C TRP A 151 -9.74 -2.10 -16.77
N ARG A 152 -10.46 -3.19 -16.50
CA ARG A 152 -10.55 -4.35 -17.42
C ARG A 152 -11.94 -4.59 -18.01
N GLY A 153 -12.99 -3.96 -17.49
CA GLY A 153 -14.40 -4.22 -17.80
C GLY A 153 -14.92 -5.52 -17.18
N GLU A 154 -14.26 -6.64 -17.50
CA GLU A 154 -14.60 -7.99 -17.03
C GLU A 154 -13.37 -8.65 -16.40
N PRO A 155 -13.00 -8.28 -15.16
CA PRO A 155 -11.85 -8.88 -14.50
C PRO A 155 -12.13 -10.31 -14.03
N ASP A 156 -11.14 -11.19 -14.16
CA ASP A 156 -11.16 -12.51 -13.54
C ASP A 156 -11.21 -12.38 -12.00
N PRO A 157 -12.16 -13.03 -11.31
CA PRO A 157 -12.26 -13.02 -9.85
C PRO A 157 -10.94 -13.37 -9.13
N ALA A 158 -10.14 -14.28 -9.67
CA ALA A 158 -8.84 -14.64 -9.10
C ALA A 158 -7.83 -13.48 -9.16
N HIS A 159 -7.90 -12.64 -10.19
CA HIS A 159 -7.08 -11.44 -10.27
C HIS A 159 -7.57 -10.35 -9.30
N VAL A 160 -8.88 -10.24 -9.08
CA VAL A 160 -9.44 -9.32 -8.08
C VAL A 160 -8.94 -9.69 -6.69
N GLU A 161 -9.03 -10.97 -6.31
CA GLU A 161 -8.54 -11.47 -5.02
C GLU A 161 -7.03 -11.23 -4.85
N ALA A 162 -6.24 -11.50 -5.90
CA ALA A 162 -4.80 -11.29 -5.87
C ALA A 162 -4.42 -9.82 -5.69
N ILE A 163 -5.11 -8.90 -6.37
CA ILE A 163 -4.87 -7.45 -6.22
C ILE A 163 -5.32 -6.96 -4.85
N ASP A 164 -6.43 -7.47 -4.30
CA ASP A 164 -6.90 -7.09 -2.97
C ASP A 164 -5.90 -7.52 -1.89
N ALA A 165 -5.41 -8.76 -1.95
CA ALA A 165 -4.35 -9.26 -1.09
C ALA A 165 -3.06 -8.44 -1.22
N TYR A 166 -2.68 -8.06 -2.45
CA TYR A 166 -1.51 -7.23 -2.71
C TYR A 166 -1.66 -5.83 -2.10
N PHE A 167 -2.79 -5.15 -2.34
CA PHE A 167 -3.07 -3.83 -1.80
C PHE A 167 -3.08 -3.84 -0.27
N ILE A 168 -3.68 -4.86 0.35
CA ILE A 168 -3.63 -5.03 1.81
C ILE A 168 -2.18 -5.20 2.28
N SER A 169 -1.38 -6.05 1.63
CA SER A 169 0.02 -6.26 2.02
C SER A 169 0.93 -5.03 1.88
N ALA A 170 0.58 -4.12 0.98
CA ALA A 170 1.34 -2.93 0.66
C ALA A 170 0.75 -1.64 1.28
N ALA A 171 -0.32 -1.76 2.09
CA ALA A 171 -1.10 -0.61 2.54
C ALA A 171 -0.31 0.35 3.45
N GLU A 172 0.59 -0.19 4.28
CA GLU A 172 1.44 0.60 5.18
C GLU A 172 2.78 -0.12 5.45
N HIS A 173 3.87 0.64 5.53
CA HIS A 173 5.23 0.13 5.75
C HIS A 173 6.12 1.12 6.53
N GLY A 174 5.56 1.78 7.54
CA GLY A 174 6.24 2.72 8.43
C GLY A 174 6.78 3.97 7.75
N MET A 175 7.92 4.47 8.24
CA MET A 175 8.54 5.71 7.77
C MET A 175 9.42 5.50 6.53
N ASN A 176 8.82 5.01 5.44
CA ASN A 176 9.45 5.05 4.12
C ASN A 176 9.51 6.50 3.59
N ALA A 177 10.30 6.73 2.54
CA ALA A 177 10.53 8.07 1.98
C ALA A 177 9.22 8.77 1.55
N SER A 178 8.29 8.05 0.91
CA SER A 178 7.02 8.65 0.46
C SER A 178 6.11 9.05 1.62
N THR A 179 6.01 8.22 2.66
CA THR A 179 5.28 8.54 3.89
C THR A 179 5.91 9.72 4.62
N PHE A 180 7.25 9.79 4.66
CA PHE A 180 7.96 10.93 5.24
C PHE A 180 7.65 12.22 4.47
N THR A 181 7.74 12.21 3.14
CA THR A 181 7.40 13.36 2.29
C THR A 181 5.96 13.84 2.52
N ALA A 182 4.99 12.91 2.56
CA ALA A 182 3.59 13.26 2.83
C ALA A 182 3.43 13.96 4.18
N ARG A 183 4.09 13.47 5.24
CA ARG A 183 4.06 14.08 6.58
C ARG A 183 4.73 15.45 6.60
N VAL A 184 5.85 15.64 5.92
CA VAL A 184 6.52 16.94 5.83
C VAL A 184 5.60 17.96 5.17
N ILE A 185 4.98 17.63 4.03
CA ILE A 185 4.04 18.53 3.36
C ILE A 185 2.85 18.84 4.27
N ALA A 186 2.23 17.83 4.87
CA ALA A 186 1.10 18.02 5.77
C ALA A 186 1.45 18.87 7.01
N SER A 187 2.70 18.79 7.49
CA SER A 187 3.14 19.57 8.67
C SER A 187 3.27 21.08 8.42
N THR A 188 3.33 21.52 7.16
CA THR A 188 3.36 22.96 6.81
C THR A 188 2.05 23.68 7.12
N LEU A 189 0.95 22.93 7.26
CA LEU A 189 -0.41 23.44 7.46
C LEU A 189 -1.15 22.56 8.51
N PRO A 190 -0.71 22.55 9.78
CA PRO A 190 -1.25 21.60 10.76
C PRO A 190 -2.74 21.85 11.03
N LEU A 191 -3.52 20.77 11.16
CA LEU A 191 -4.95 20.85 11.48
C LEU A 191 -5.21 21.70 12.74
N ARG A 192 -6.25 22.54 12.71
CA ARG A 192 -6.75 23.19 13.92
C ARG A 192 -7.27 22.13 14.88
N SER A 193 -6.54 21.90 15.97
CA SER A 193 -6.95 20.94 17.00
C SER A 193 -8.20 21.43 17.73
N HIS A 194 -9.38 20.98 17.29
CA HIS A 194 -10.55 20.93 18.16
C HIS A 194 -10.45 19.61 18.92
N ARG A 195 -9.95 19.67 20.16
CA ARG A 195 -9.78 18.49 21.03
C ARG A 195 -11.09 17.69 21.09
N ARG A 196 -11.15 16.55 20.41
CA ARG A 196 -11.99 15.42 20.82
C ARG A 196 -11.14 14.47 21.66
N PRO A 197 -11.63 13.98 22.81
CA PRO A 197 -10.91 12.96 23.57
C PRO A 197 -10.81 11.69 22.72
N VAL A 198 -9.59 11.18 22.55
CA VAL A 198 -9.35 9.83 22.03
C VAL A 198 -10.13 8.87 22.90
N ARG A 199 -11.13 8.18 22.32
CA ARG A 199 -11.88 7.15 23.02
C ARG A 199 -10.92 5.98 23.24
N PRO A 200 -10.60 5.60 24.50
CA PRO A 200 -9.70 4.48 24.72
C PRO A 200 -10.33 3.21 24.13
N ALA A 201 -9.58 2.51 23.28
CA ALA A 201 -9.96 1.21 22.77
C ALA A 201 -10.30 0.31 23.96
N ALA A 202 -11.57 -0.09 24.07
CA ALA A 202 -12.01 -1.02 25.09
C ALA A 202 -11.28 -2.34 24.86
N ARG A 203 -10.30 -2.65 25.71
CA ARG A 203 -9.64 -3.95 25.78
C ARG A 203 -10.71 -5.03 26.01
N ARG A 204 -11.13 -5.72 24.95
CA ARG A 204 -11.78 -7.01 25.07
C ARG A 204 -10.70 -8.09 25.07
N GLY A 205 -10.21 -8.42 26.27
CA GLY A 205 -9.75 -9.77 26.57
C GLY A 205 -10.90 -10.51 27.28
N PRO A 206 -11.03 -11.83 27.08
CA PRO A 206 -10.43 -12.68 28.10
C PRO A 206 -9.69 -13.91 27.55
N LEU A 207 -8.59 -14.22 28.26
CA LEU A 207 -8.10 -15.55 28.61
C LEU A 207 -7.64 -16.50 27.48
N ALA A 208 -6.32 -16.56 27.28
CA ALA A 208 -5.57 -17.81 27.45
C ALA A 208 -4.07 -17.49 27.57
N ARG A 209 -3.44 -18.00 28.62
CA ARG A 209 -1.98 -18.01 28.87
C ARG A 209 -1.64 -19.43 29.34
N PRO A 210 -0.36 -19.82 29.35
CA PRO A 210 0.35 -20.54 28.29
C PRO A 210 0.64 -22.00 28.68
N ALA A 211 1.03 -22.83 27.71
CA ALA A 211 1.70 -24.11 27.99
C ALA A 211 2.90 -24.30 27.07
N HIS A 212 4.07 -24.40 27.70
CA HIS A 212 5.32 -24.85 27.12
C HIS A 212 5.37 -26.39 27.12
N ASP A 213 5.87 -26.98 26.02
CA ASP A 213 7.04 -27.88 25.95
C ASP A 213 6.89 -29.18 25.15
N ARG A 214 7.95 -29.46 24.36
CA ARG A 214 8.42 -30.73 23.75
C ARG A 214 7.65 -31.41 22.59
N GLY A 215 8.24 -31.30 21.39
CA GLY A 215 9.03 -32.43 20.85
C GLY A 215 8.45 -33.32 19.74
N ARG A 216 9.13 -33.26 18.58
CA ARG A 216 9.30 -34.29 17.52
C ARG A 216 8.16 -34.50 16.49
N GLY A 217 8.59 -34.64 15.23
CA GLY A 217 7.87 -35.41 14.20
C GLY A 217 7.81 -34.74 12.84
N ALA A 218 8.83 -34.96 12.00
CA ALA A 218 8.74 -34.78 10.56
C ALA A 218 7.65 -35.71 9.97
N ASP A 219 6.94 -35.31 8.90
CA ASP A 219 7.27 -35.72 7.52
C ASP A 219 6.20 -35.30 6.48
N GLY A 220 6.68 -35.05 5.26
CA GLY A 220 6.03 -35.38 3.99
C GLY A 220 4.68 -34.76 3.57
N ARG A 221 4.74 -33.71 2.73
CA ARG A 221 4.47 -33.77 1.25
C ARG A 221 3.92 -32.45 0.70
N CYS A 222 4.75 -31.75 -0.07
CA CYS A 222 4.34 -30.71 -1.01
C CYS A 222 4.59 -31.23 -2.42
N ARG A 223 3.53 -31.58 -3.18
CA ARG A 223 3.64 -32.01 -4.58
C ARG A 223 3.70 -30.79 -5.50
N GLN A 224 4.82 -30.70 -6.23
CA GLN A 224 5.01 -29.84 -7.38
C GLN A 224 4.08 -30.25 -8.54
N VAL A 225 3.51 -29.26 -9.24
CA VAL A 225 3.15 -29.40 -10.65
C VAL A 225 4.00 -28.40 -11.44
N ARG A 226 5.10 -28.89 -11.99
CA ARG A 226 5.85 -28.22 -13.07
C ARG A 226 5.15 -28.52 -14.39
N ARG A 227 4.71 -27.50 -15.13
CA ARG A 227 4.46 -27.65 -16.57
C ARG A 227 5.71 -27.23 -17.34
N ARG A 228 6.22 -28.16 -18.14
CA ARG A 228 7.34 -28.01 -19.06
C ARG A 228 6.85 -27.32 -20.35
N HIS A 229 7.65 -26.43 -20.92
CA HIS A 229 7.78 -26.33 -22.37
C HIS A 229 9.26 -26.15 -22.76
N PRO A 230 9.72 -26.77 -23.86
CA PRO A 230 11.14 -26.83 -24.22
C PRO A 230 11.50 -25.76 -25.25
N ARG A 231 12.69 -25.17 -25.08
CA ARG A 231 13.73 -24.94 -26.11
C ARG A 231 14.78 -23.97 -25.54
N ALA A 232 15.83 -24.56 -24.96
CA ALA A 232 17.12 -23.90 -24.77
C ALA A 232 18.03 -24.35 -25.91
N GLY A 233 18.67 -23.40 -26.58
CA GLY A 233 19.67 -23.70 -27.60
C GLY A 233 20.23 -22.43 -28.23
N ARG A 234 21.43 -22.04 -27.75
CA ARG A 234 22.35 -21.01 -28.28
C ARG A 234 21.89 -19.57 -28.00
N ALA A 235 22.68 -18.67 -27.41
CA ALA A 235 24.13 -18.54 -27.37
C ALA A 235 24.60 -18.02 -26.00
N ALA A 236 25.60 -18.70 -25.43
CA ALA A 236 26.56 -18.07 -24.54
C ALA A 236 27.70 -17.62 -25.47
N ASP A 237 27.82 -16.30 -25.67
CA ASP A 237 29.05 -15.58 -26.02
C ASP A 237 28.65 -14.13 -26.31
N GLY A 238 29.07 -13.20 -25.45
CA GLY A 238 28.75 -11.77 -25.59
C GLY A 238 28.50 -11.02 -24.28
N LEU A 239 29.16 -11.39 -23.18
CA LEU A 239 29.20 -10.58 -21.96
C LEU A 239 30.60 -9.97 -21.80
N ARG A 240 30.78 -8.76 -22.33
CA ARG A 240 31.76 -7.77 -21.83
C ARG A 240 31.40 -6.39 -22.39
N ALA A 241 30.54 -5.67 -21.67
CA ALA A 241 30.51 -4.21 -21.73
C ALA A 241 31.33 -3.68 -20.54
N PRO A 242 32.23 -2.70 -20.72
CA PRO A 242 32.99 -2.13 -19.60
C PRO A 242 32.05 -1.40 -18.64
N GLY A 243 32.16 -1.70 -17.35
CA GLY A 243 31.39 -1.04 -16.30
C GLY A 243 31.77 0.43 -16.14
N LEU A 244 30.78 1.31 -16.24
CA LEU A 244 30.88 2.68 -15.74
C LEU A 244 30.78 2.64 -14.20
N PRO A 245 31.71 3.26 -13.45
CA PRO A 245 31.66 3.25 -11.99
C PRO A 245 30.50 4.13 -11.51
N GLY A 246 29.53 3.54 -10.79
CA GLY A 246 28.53 4.32 -10.03
C GLY A 246 27.10 3.80 -10.04
N LEU A 247 26.72 2.87 -10.92
CA LEU A 247 25.35 2.37 -10.97
C LEU A 247 25.24 1.00 -10.28
N ARG A 248 24.52 0.97 -9.15
CA ARG A 248 24.11 -0.29 -8.52
C ARG A 248 23.02 -0.95 -9.38
N PRO A 249 23.08 -2.26 -9.62
CA PRO A 249 22.00 -2.97 -10.29
C PRO A 249 20.70 -2.88 -9.48
N ALA A 250 19.59 -2.62 -10.16
CA ALA A 250 18.25 -2.58 -9.56
C ALA A 250 17.96 -3.87 -8.77
N GLY A 251 17.53 -3.74 -7.52
CA GLY A 251 17.21 -4.87 -6.63
C GLY A 251 18.32 -5.31 -5.66
N ARG A 252 19.51 -4.70 -5.69
CA ARG A 252 20.56 -4.93 -4.67
C ARG A 252 21.01 -3.61 -4.04
N GLY A 253 20.19 -3.07 -3.15
CA GLY A 253 20.51 -1.82 -2.46
C GLY A 253 19.61 -1.47 -1.28
N ALA A 254 18.65 -2.31 -0.90
CA ALA A 254 17.92 -2.10 0.34
C ALA A 254 18.88 -2.26 1.53
N PRO A 255 18.79 -1.43 2.59
CA PRO A 255 19.55 -1.59 3.81
C PRO A 255 19.39 -3.03 4.35
N ARG A 256 20.47 -3.57 4.94
CA ARG A 256 20.76 -4.99 5.23
C ARG A 256 19.79 -5.74 6.18
N HIS A 257 18.53 -5.32 6.31
CA HIS A 257 17.55 -5.93 7.22
C HIS A 257 16.40 -6.68 6.53
N LEU A 258 16.42 -6.82 5.20
CA LEU A 258 15.48 -7.70 4.50
C LEU A 258 16.23 -8.55 3.44
N GLN A 259 16.68 -9.74 3.85
CA GLN A 259 16.86 -10.86 2.92
C GLN A 259 15.85 -11.94 3.29
N ALA A 260 15.07 -12.39 2.30
CA ALA A 260 14.25 -13.59 2.44
C ALA A 260 15.13 -14.79 2.85
N PRO A 261 14.64 -15.71 3.70
CA PRO A 261 15.44 -16.83 4.18
C PRO A 261 15.91 -17.69 2.99
N ARG A 262 17.24 -17.77 2.82
CA ARG A 262 17.86 -18.69 1.86
C ARG A 262 17.66 -20.11 2.39
N ARG A 263 17.05 -20.98 1.59
CA ARG A 263 17.06 -22.42 1.86
C ARG A 263 18.51 -22.92 1.87
N PRO A 264 18.91 -23.78 2.84
CA PRO A 264 20.18 -24.48 2.75
C PRO A 264 20.14 -25.43 1.54
N ALA A 265 21.25 -25.47 0.80
CA ALA A 265 21.46 -26.45 -0.25
C ALA A 265 21.57 -27.85 0.40
N VAL A 266 20.72 -28.76 -0.07
CA VAL A 266 20.94 -30.22 -0.03
C VAL A 266 20.75 -30.70 -1.46
#